data_AF-A0A2T6FST3-F1
#
_entry.id   AF-A0A2T6FST3-F1
#
_cell.length_a   1.000
_cell.length_b   1.000
_cell.length_c   1.000
_cell.angle_alpha   90.00
_cell.angle_beta   90.00
_cell.angle_gamma   90.00
#
_symmetry.space_group_name_H-M   'P 1'
#
loop_
_entity.id
_entity.type
_entity.pdbx_description
1 polymer ?
#
loop_
_entity_poly.entity_id
_entity_poly.type
_entity_poly.pdbx_seq_one_letter_code
_entity_poly.pdbx_strand_id
1 'polypeptide(L)' 'MRSLKDDWLLDCYSDAIRLQLDPKFIRLLLNEIHRRLDDPVFRRTWFVLSGKISSGGSREARA' A
#
# COMPACT_ATOMS: atom_id res chain seq x y z
N MET A 1 -6.10 8.17 12.05
CA MET A 1 -6.09 7.23 10.90
C MET A 1 -7.47 6.73 10.48
N ARG A 2 -8.45 6.50 11.39
CA ARG A 2 -9.78 5.99 10.99
C ARG A 2 -10.61 6.92 10.07
N SER A 3 -10.24 8.21 9.97
CA SER A 3 -10.88 9.20 9.09
C SER A 3 -10.18 9.38 7.74
N LEU A 4 -9.05 8.71 7.50
CA LEU A 4 -8.36 8.81 6.22
C LEU A 4 -9.23 8.19 5.12
N LYS A 5 -9.36 8.87 3.97
CA LYS A 5 -10.00 8.29 2.78
C LYS A 5 -9.18 7.09 2.28
N ASP A 6 -9.86 6.16 1.63
CA ASP A 6 -9.26 4.92 1.15
C ASP A 6 -8.09 5.17 0.19
N ASP A 7 -8.27 6.04 -0.81
CA ASP A 7 -7.22 6.37 -1.78
C ASP A 7 -5.98 6.96 -1.07
N TRP A 8 -6.21 7.86 -0.11
CA TRP A 8 -5.13 8.49 0.65
C TRP A 8 -4.38 7.50 1.54
N LEU A 9 -5.05 6.45 2.03
CA LEU A 9 -4.42 5.41 2.85
C LEU A 9 -3.50 4.54 2.01
N LEU A 10 -3.96 4.18 0.81
CA LEU A 10 -3.19 3.35 -0.12
C LEU A 10 -1.99 4.10 -0.70
N ASP A 11 -2.18 5.37 -1.07
CA ASP A 11 -1.08 6.24 -1.53
C ASP A 11 -0.05 6.45 -0.44
N CYS A 12 -0.51 6.74 0.80
CA CYS A 12 0.38 6.90 1.95
C CYS A 12 1.19 5.63 2.23
N TYR A 13 0.59 4.44 2.10
CA TYR A 13 1.31 3.18 2.23
C TYR A 13 2.33 2.97 1.12
N SER A 14 1.96 3.21 -0.14
CA SER A 14 2.85 3.09 -1.29
C SER A 14 4.08 4.01 -1.14
N ASP A 15 3.85 5.27 -0.77
CA ASP A 15 4.93 6.21 -0.52
C ASP A 15 5.77 5.85 0.70
N ALA A 16 5.16 5.36 1.79
CA ALA A 16 5.89 4.93 2.97
C ALA A 16 6.85 3.78 2.67
N ILE A 17 6.44 2.82 1.82
CA ILE A 17 7.30 1.74 1.32
C ILE A 17 8.42 2.30 0.44
N ARG A 18 8.06 3.14 -0.56
CA ARG A 18 9.01 3.71 -1.53
C ARG A 18 10.09 4.57 -0.86
N LEU A 19 9.71 5.33 0.16
CA LEU A 19 10.60 6.23 0.92
C LEU A 19 11.32 5.52 2.07
N GLN A 20 11.07 4.23 2.29
CA GLN A 20 11.64 3.44 3.40
C GLN A 20 11.44 4.12 4.75
N LEU A 21 10.22 4.59 5.01
CA LEU A 21 9.87 5.22 6.28
C LEU A 21 9.93 4.22 7.44
N ASP A 22 9.74 4.73 8.65
CA ASP A 22 9.76 3.92 9.86
C ASP A 22 8.89 2.64 9.73
N PRO A 23 9.46 1.45 9.99
CA PRO A 23 8.73 0.19 9.84
C PRO A 23 7.50 0.07 10.73
N LYS A 24 7.49 0.73 11.91
CA LYS A 24 6.30 0.73 12.77
C LYS A 24 5.19 1.57 12.15
N PHE A 25 5.52 2.70 11.53
CA PHE A 25 4.57 3.51 10.76
C PHE A 25 3.96 2.72 9.60
N ILE A 26 4.80 2.06 8.79
CA ILE A 26 4.34 1.20 7.68
C ILE A 26 3.40 0.10 8.20
N ARG A 27 3.73 -0.52 9.33
CA ARG A 27 2.89 -1.56 9.96
C ARG A 27 1.54 -1.00 10.43
N LEU A 28 1.49 0.24 10.92
CA LEU A 28 0.23 0.88 11.28
C LEU A 28 -0.69 1.10 10.07
N LEU A 29 -0.12 1.49 8.93
CA LEU A 29 -0.87 1.62 7.67
C LEU A 29 -1.41 0.26 7.21
N LEU A 30 -0.58 -0.79 7.25
CA LEU A 30 -1.00 -2.15 6.91
C LEU A 30 -2.14 -2.66 7.79
N ASN A 31 -2.07 -2.40 9.10
CA ASN A 31 -3.14 -2.80 10.02
C ASN A 31 -4.49 -2.13 9.66
N GLU A 32 -4.46 -0.85 9.29
CA GLU A 32 -5.67 -0.14 8.88
C GLU A 32 -6.18 -0.61 7.50
N ILE A 33 -5.28 -0.93 6.56
CA ILE A 33 -5.63 -1.53 5.27
C ILE A 33 -6.32 -2.89 5.51
N HIS A 34 -5.73 -3.77 6.32
CA HIS A 34 -6.30 -5.06 6.66
C HIS A 34 -7.68 -4.94 7.31
N ARG A 35 -7.90 -3.93 8.18
CA ARG A 35 -9.20 -3.66 8.79
C ARG A 35 -10.28 -3.28 7.77
N ARG A 36 -9.91 -2.68 6.64
CA ARG A 36 -10.85 -2.23 5.58
C ARG A 36 -11.05 -3.26 4.47
N LEU A 37 -10.34 -4.39 4.52
CA LEU A 37 -10.47 -5.42 3.49
C LEU A 37 -11.86 -6.06 3.44
N ASP A 38 -12.74 -5.86 4.43
CA ASP A 38 -14.12 -6.32 4.37
C ASP A 38 -14.93 -5.59 3.27
N ASP A 39 -14.51 -4.38 2.89
CA ASP A 39 -15.08 -3.68 1.73
C ASP A 39 -14.53 -4.30 0.42
N PRO A 40 -15.40 -4.86 -0.46
CA PRO A 40 -14.97 -5.50 -1.69
C PRO A 40 -14.32 -4.53 -2.69
N VAL A 41 -14.74 -3.26 -2.72
CA VAL A 41 -14.17 -2.23 -3.61
C VAL A 41 -12.77 -1.88 -3.13
N PHE A 42 -12.61 -1.67 -1.82
CA PHE A 42 -11.31 -1.41 -1.21
C PHE A 42 -10.34 -2.58 -1.43
N ARG A 43 -10.82 -3.81 -1.15
CA ARG A 43 -10.04 -5.05 -1.32
C ARG A 43 -9.49 -5.18 -2.74
N ARG A 44 -10.32 -4.95 -3.76
CA ARG A 44 -9.88 -5.02 -5.16
C ARG A 44 -8.76 -4.02 -5.46
N THR A 45 -8.90 -2.80 -4.97
CA THR A 45 -7.92 -1.73 -5.15
C THR A 45 -6.59 -2.07 -4.48
N TRP A 46 -6.63 -2.60 -3.25
CA TRP A 46 -5.46 -3.10 -2.54
C TRP A 46 -4.73 -4.24 -3.29
N PHE A 47 -5.45 -5.20 -3.86
CA PHE A 47 -4.84 -6.29 -4.63
C PHE A 47 -4.08 -5.79 -5.86
N VAL A 48 -4.63 -4.80 -6.58
CA VAL A 48 -3.95 -4.20 -7.72
C VAL A 48 -2.68 -3.47 -7.28
N LEU A 49 -2.74 -2.73 -6.17
CA LEU A 49 -1.60 -1.97 -5.64
C LEU A 49 -0.48 -2.89 -5.14
N SER A 50 -0.81 -3.91 -4.35
CA SER A 50 0.15 -4.88 -3.82
C SER A 50 0.84 -5.69 -4.93
N GLY A 51 0.11 -6.07 -5.97
CA GLY A 51 0.70 -6.70 -7.16
C GLY A 51 1.74 -5.82 -7.86
N LYS A 52 1.49 -4.50 -7.95
CA LYS A 52 2.45 -3.53 -8.50
C LYS A 52 3.70 -3.43 -7.64
N ILE A 53 3.54 -3.32 -6.32
CA ILE A 53 4.66 -3.23 -5.36
C ILE A 53 5.54 -4.49 -5.45
N SER A 54 4.95 -5.68 -5.56
CA SER A 54 5.70 -6.93 -5.73
C SER A 54 6.39 -7.06 -7.10
N SER A 55 5.82 -6.47 -8.16
CA SER A 55 6.41 -6.49 -9.51
C SER A 55 7.47 -5.42 -9.76
N GLY A 56 7.59 -4.42 -8.88
CA GLY A 56 8.50 -3.28 -9.01
C GLY A 56 9.99 -3.59 -8.79
N GLY A 57 10.37 -4.85 -8.60
CA GLY A 57 11.76 -5.28 -8.38
C GLY A 57 12.56 -5.66 -9.63
N SER A 58 12.07 -5.46 -10.85
CA SER A 58 12.84 -5.79 -12.07
C SER A 58 12.32 -5.06 -13.29
N ARG A 59 12.92 -3.91 -13.64
CA ARG A 59 12.95 -3.35 -15.01
C ARG A 59 13.91 -2.15 -15.16
N GLU A 60 15.06 -2.19 -14.50
CA GLU A 60 16.24 -1.45 -14.94
C GLU A 60 17.34 -2.45 -15.31
N ALA A 61 18.10 -2.14 -16.36
CA ALA A 61 19.10 -2.96 -17.05
C ALA A 61 18.56 -3.98 -18.07
N ARG A 62 18.16 -3.47 -19.25
CA ARG A 62 18.73 -4.01 -20.51
C ARG A 62 19.10 -2.85 -21.43
N ALA A 63 20.32 -2.97 -21.92
CA ALA A 63 21.09 -2.06 -22.74
C ALA A 63 20.46 -1.75 -24.10
#